data_AF-A0A7V3C5W0-F1
#
_entry.id   AF-A0A7V3C5W0-F1
#
_cell.length_a   1.000
_cell.length_b   1.000
_cell.length_c   1.000
_cell.angle_alpha   90.00
_cell.angle_beta   90.00
_cell.angle_gamma   90.00
#
_symmetry.space_group_name_H-M   'P 1'
#
loop_
_entity.id
_entity.type
_entity.pdbx_description
1 polymer ?
#
loop_
_entity_poly.entity_id
_entity_poly.type
_entity_poly.pdbx_seq_one_letter_code
_entity_poly.pdbx_strand_id
1 'polypeptide(L)'
;MPSLRLTPQLIPFAGKHVIILGADFRPRLWDGTATAPPEITNTFTAAYPAWQATTSYITGDFVKPTGAPTQYFKCVQGGTSGTVEPSWPSTKGQRVTDGKVIWENAGAISTSPAPPGAAHGIIHANALFLYNTSPTNTADGLDGPSALRMSDIGNPNSWNPLNAAFIDKDDGMQGTGIATFTISEAGVSSEGGLVLFKEFATHLMTGLFGSANLEIRRIQTDMGCIAPRSTQFVPGFGVARLSHLGIAIYDGTRDRLISEDIRPYLFGGRADIAQLDWSYAHLSRSSQTAVPPMYIIAIPTIGSAGKLNRILAYDLVLKAWTAIDPPFNLSHIHQIRTQGTQPITALCGYSSGSVESWQMGETRGWQTWATNTGVVTNGTQVSWSLRTPDVYSQPATRTYFRQVWVRGVDVNGGTLTIQVVLHNESGESVALPPQTVALGTSSGQFVAKADINRTGLNCYAIVSGTGIMEIEAVVFDVLQKAAV
;
A
#
# COMPACT_ATOMS: atom_id res chain seq x y z
N MET A 1 -2.52 12.56 -16.59
CA MET A 1 -3.07 12.44 -15.22
C MET A 1 -2.46 13.51 -14.33
N PRO A 2 -3.22 14.14 -13.41
CA PRO A 2 -2.63 15.05 -12.44
C PRO A 2 -1.63 14.26 -11.62
N SER A 3 -0.45 14.82 -11.51
CA SER A 3 0.74 14.11 -11.07
C SER A 3 0.56 13.51 -9.68
N LEU A 4 0.90 12.22 -9.50
CA LEU A 4 1.07 11.53 -8.21
C LEU A 4 2.09 12.20 -7.25
N ARG A 5 2.59 13.39 -7.62
CA ARG A 5 3.72 14.13 -7.04
C ARG A 5 3.54 14.53 -5.59
N LEU A 6 2.34 14.58 -5.01
CA LEU A 6 2.11 15.13 -3.66
C LEU A 6 1.31 14.18 -2.76
N THR A 7 1.62 12.89 -2.79
CA THR A 7 1.03 11.97 -1.81
C THR A 7 2.01 11.73 -0.66
N PRO A 8 1.96 12.53 0.42
CA PRO A 8 2.94 12.42 1.48
C PRO A 8 2.91 11.05 2.16
N GLN A 9 4.05 10.67 2.72
CA GLN A 9 4.21 9.43 3.45
C GLN A 9 5.15 9.65 4.64
N LEU A 10 4.79 9.06 5.77
CA LEU A 10 5.63 8.99 6.96
C LEU A 10 6.04 7.53 7.15
N ILE A 11 7.33 7.28 7.34
CA ILE A 11 7.87 5.93 7.47
C ILE A 11 8.78 5.87 8.71
N PRO A 12 8.48 5.02 9.70
CA PRO A 12 9.40 4.81 10.82
C PRO A 12 10.64 4.04 10.37
N PHE A 13 11.83 4.50 10.75
CA PHE A 13 13.12 3.85 10.47
C PHE A 13 14.14 4.15 11.57
N ALA A 14 14.66 3.11 12.24
CA ALA A 14 15.74 3.20 13.23
C ALA A 14 15.56 4.32 14.28
N GLY A 15 14.37 4.43 14.89
CA GLY A 15 14.06 5.46 15.90
C GLY A 15 13.83 6.86 15.34
N LYS A 16 13.79 7.02 14.01
CA LYS A 16 13.47 8.25 13.29
C LYS A 16 12.25 8.03 12.41
N HIS A 17 11.73 9.13 11.85
CA HIS A 17 10.71 9.13 10.82
C HIS A 17 11.28 9.71 9.53
N VAL A 18 11.14 8.96 8.44
CA VAL A 18 11.36 9.46 7.08
C VAL A 18 10.08 10.14 6.62
N ILE A 19 10.19 11.40 6.24
CA ILE A 19 9.10 12.20 5.69
C ILE A 19 9.33 12.29 4.18
N ILE A 20 8.35 11.81 3.42
CA ILE A 20 8.33 11.88 1.96
C ILE A 20 7.19 12.82 1.57
N LEU A 21 7.49 13.83 0.75
CA LEU A 21 6.53 14.84 0.31
C LEU A 21 6.24 14.79 -1.19
N GLY A 22 7.02 14.02 -1.96
CA GLY A 22 6.89 13.95 -3.41
C GLY A 22 8.20 13.70 -4.14
N ALA A 23 8.10 13.34 -5.42
CA ALA A 23 9.26 13.14 -6.29
C ALA A 23 10.08 14.44 -6.49
N ASP A 24 9.46 15.61 -6.31
CA ASP A 24 10.12 16.92 -6.42
C ASP A 24 10.83 17.36 -5.12
N PHE A 25 10.58 16.69 -4.00
CA PHE A 25 11.05 17.11 -2.68
C PHE A 25 11.95 16.04 -2.06
N ARG A 26 13.16 16.43 -1.71
CA ARG A 26 14.10 15.54 -1.03
C ARG A 26 13.49 15.01 0.27
N PRO A 27 13.53 13.69 0.51
CA PRO A 27 13.01 13.13 1.75
C PRO A 27 13.76 13.70 2.95
N ARG A 28 13.07 13.78 4.09
CA ARG A 28 13.62 14.34 5.32
C ARG A 28 13.64 13.31 6.44
N LEU A 29 14.59 13.43 7.35
CA LEU A 29 14.67 12.60 8.55
C LEU A 29 14.30 13.44 9.76
N TRP A 30 13.34 12.95 10.53
CA TRP A 30 12.90 13.59 11.76
C TRP A 30 13.10 12.65 12.95
N ASP A 31 13.72 13.16 13.99
CA ASP A 31 13.96 12.43 15.25
C ASP A 31 13.04 12.89 16.39
N GLY A 32 12.04 13.73 16.09
CA GLY A 32 11.12 14.28 17.08
C GLY A 32 11.60 15.57 17.74
N THR A 33 12.86 15.98 17.53
CA THR A 33 13.46 17.12 18.26
C THR A 33 13.56 18.39 17.43
N ALA A 34 13.78 18.25 16.11
CA ALA A 34 13.94 19.38 15.22
C ALA A 34 12.60 20.00 14.81
N THR A 35 12.51 21.33 14.83
CA THR A 35 11.37 22.11 14.30
C THR A 35 11.32 22.09 12.77
N ALA A 36 12.48 21.98 12.12
CA ALA A 36 12.63 21.77 10.68
C ALA A 36 13.45 20.48 10.45
N PRO A 37 12.81 19.37 10.05
CA PRO A 37 13.52 18.11 9.80
C PRO A 37 14.57 18.28 8.70
N PRO A 38 15.84 17.87 8.93
CA PRO A 38 16.88 17.91 7.91
C PRO A 38 16.57 16.99 6.73
N GLU A 39 17.06 17.36 5.55
CA GLU A 39 17.02 16.51 4.35
C GLU A 39 17.96 15.31 4.49
N ILE A 40 17.60 14.19 3.85
CA ILE A 40 18.48 13.04 3.71
C ILE A 40 19.73 13.47 2.94
N THR A 41 20.90 13.14 3.47
CA THR A 41 22.17 13.35 2.78
C THR A 41 22.72 12.01 2.32
N ASN A 42 23.79 12.07 1.52
CA ASN A 42 24.55 10.86 1.20
C ASN A 42 25.91 10.89 1.91
N THR A 43 26.10 9.94 2.82
CA THR A 43 27.36 9.68 3.53
C THR A 43 28.12 8.50 2.92
N PHE A 44 27.56 7.85 1.91
CA PHE A 44 28.24 6.77 1.20
C PHE A 44 29.55 7.29 0.61
N THR A 45 30.63 6.57 0.92
CA THR A 45 31.93 6.76 0.31
C THR A 45 32.41 5.40 -0.15
N ALA A 46 32.71 5.27 -1.45
CA ALA A 46 33.30 4.04 -1.96
C ALA A 46 34.62 3.74 -1.23
N ALA A 47 34.73 2.54 -0.65
CA ALA A 47 35.90 2.15 0.11
C ALA A 47 36.98 1.60 -0.84
N TYR A 48 38.12 2.31 -0.90
CA TYR A 48 39.36 1.84 -1.51
C TYR A 48 40.45 1.79 -0.43
N PRO A 49 41.32 0.77 -0.42
CA PRO A 49 42.42 0.72 0.53
C PRO A 49 43.38 1.89 0.29
N ALA A 50 43.93 2.44 1.37
CA ALA A 50 44.98 3.44 1.24
C ALA A 50 46.23 2.80 0.62
N TRP A 51 46.95 3.56 -0.19
CA TRP A 51 48.27 3.15 -0.65
C TRP A 51 49.18 2.81 0.53
N GLN A 52 50.01 1.78 0.38
CA GLN A 52 50.99 1.34 1.38
C GLN A 52 52.38 1.24 0.75
N ALA A 53 53.39 1.70 1.49
CA ALA A 53 54.79 1.60 1.07
C ALA A 53 55.26 0.15 1.01
N THR A 54 56.20 -0.15 0.10
CA THR A 54 56.86 -1.47 -0.01
C THR A 54 55.90 -2.66 -0.08
N THR A 55 54.72 -2.45 -0.66
CA THR A 55 53.63 -3.42 -0.67
C THR A 55 53.50 -4.01 -2.07
N SER A 56 53.28 -5.33 -2.15
CA SER A 56 53.07 -6.02 -3.43
C SER A 56 51.62 -5.81 -3.88
N TYR A 57 51.46 -5.30 -5.09
CA TYR A 57 50.18 -5.12 -5.77
C TYR A 57 50.14 -5.93 -7.07
N ILE A 58 48.96 -6.43 -7.41
CA ILE A 58 48.70 -7.13 -8.68
C ILE A 58 47.85 -6.24 -9.59
N THR A 59 47.91 -6.53 -10.90
CA THR A 59 47.10 -5.81 -11.89
C THR A 59 45.61 -5.98 -11.57
N GLY A 60 44.89 -4.86 -11.50
CA GLY A 60 43.48 -4.82 -11.09
C GLY A 60 43.24 -4.28 -9.68
N ASP A 61 44.26 -4.27 -8.81
CA ASP A 61 44.13 -3.69 -7.47
C ASP A 61 43.78 -2.21 -7.54
N PHE A 62 43.04 -1.72 -6.54
CA PHE A 62 42.70 -0.31 -6.40
C PHE A 62 43.31 0.26 -5.13
N VAL A 63 43.79 1.50 -5.19
CA VAL A 63 44.24 2.25 -4.02
C VAL A 63 43.71 3.68 -4.05
N LYS A 64 43.74 4.34 -2.90
CA LYS A 64 43.53 5.78 -2.78
C LYS A 64 44.73 6.46 -2.08
N PRO A 65 44.96 7.76 -2.33
CA PRO A 65 46.01 8.51 -1.65
C PRO A 65 45.86 8.52 -0.12
N THR A 66 46.96 8.62 0.64
CA THR A 66 46.91 8.59 2.11
C THR A 66 46.46 9.91 2.75
N GLY A 67 46.76 11.06 2.12
CA GLY A 67 46.60 12.39 2.75
C GLY A 67 45.30 13.17 2.48
N ALA A 68 44.58 12.91 1.38
CA ALA A 68 43.29 13.53 1.05
C ALA A 68 42.68 12.87 -0.21
N PRO A 69 42.15 11.64 -0.10
CA PRO A 69 41.74 10.90 -1.27
C PRO A 69 40.43 11.44 -1.87
N THR A 70 40.53 12.18 -2.98
CA THR A 70 39.39 12.53 -3.84
C THR A 70 39.28 11.64 -5.07
N GLN A 71 40.31 10.84 -5.32
CA GLN A 71 40.46 9.98 -6.49
C GLN A 71 40.96 8.60 -6.09
N TYR A 72 40.75 7.62 -6.97
CA TYR A 72 41.22 6.26 -6.80
C TYR A 72 42.01 5.82 -8.04
N PHE A 73 42.93 4.88 -7.82
CA PHE A 73 43.93 4.49 -8.81
C PHE A 73 43.89 2.97 -8.98
N LYS A 74 43.89 2.53 -10.24
CA LYS A 74 43.92 1.11 -10.60
C LYS A 74 45.34 0.71 -10.95
N CYS A 75 45.82 -0.40 -10.40
CA CYS A 75 47.08 -1.01 -10.79
C CYS A 75 46.94 -1.57 -12.22
N VAL A 76 47.66 -0.99 -13.18
CA VAL A 76 47.71 -1.47 -14.57
C VAL A 76 48.93 -2.35 -14.84
N GLN A 77 49.93 -2.30 -13.95
CA GLN A 77 51.07 -3.21 -13.94
C GLN A 77 51.43 -3.55 -12.49
N GLY A 78 51.39 -4.84 -12.14
CA GLY A 78 51.71 -5.32 -10.79
C GLY A 78 53.20 -5.23 -10.45
N GLY A 79 53.51 -5.22 -9.16
CA GLY A 79 54.86 -5.08 -8.63
C GLY A 79 54.86 -4.67 -7.15
N THR A 80 56.03 -4.32 -6.62
CA THR A 80 56.15 -3.71 -5.28
C THR A 80 56.14 -2.19 -5.39
N SER A 81 55.29 -1.51 -4.61
CA SER A 81 55.24 -0.06 -4.51
C SER A 81 56.55 0.53 -3.95
N GLY A 82 56.76 1.82 -4.16
CA GLY A 82 57.89 2.56 -3.62
C GLY A 82 57.89 2.65 -2.09
N THR A 83 58.99 3.16 -1.53
CA THR A 83 59.08 3.47 -0.09
C THR A 83 58.35 4.77 0.29
N VAL A 84 58.05 5.62 -0.70
CA VAL A 84 57.36 6.90 -0.56
C VAL A 84 56.19 6.94 -1.53
N GLU A 85 55.07 7.48 -1.08
CA GLU A 85 53.86 7.61 -1.90
C GLU A 85 54.14 8.45 -3.16
N PRO A 86 53.72 7.98 -4.35
CA PRO A 86 53.95 8.72 -5.59
C PRO A 86 53.12 10.01 -5.62
N SER A 87 53.56 10.98 -6.43
CA SER A 87 52.72 12.14 -6.76
C SER A 87 51.60 11.72 -7.70
N TRP A 88 50.38 11.67 -7.19
CA TRP A 88 49.22 11.18 -7.92
C TRP A 88 48.78 12.13 -9.05
N PRO A 89 48.62 11.65 -10.29
CA PRO A 89 48.12 12.48 -11.37
C PRO A 89 46.63 12.78 -11.16
N SER A 90 46.19 13.99 -11.50
CA SER A 90 44.80 14.44 -11.26
C SER A 90 43.82 14.16 -12.39
N THR A 91 44.31 13.80 -13.59
CA THR A 91 43.48 13.56 -14.77
C THR A 91 43.20 12.07 -14.92
N LYS A 92 41.93 11.69 -15.08
CA LYS A 92 41.51 10.31 -15.33
C LYS A 92 42.25 9.73 -16.55
N GLY A 93 42.75 8.49 -16.42
CA GLY A 93 43.52 7.79 -17.43
C GLY A 93 45.02 8.10 -17.45
N GLN A 94 45.49 9.09 -16.70
CA GLN A 94 46.93 9.34 -16.53
C GLN A 94 47.58 8.29 -15.64
N ARG A 95 48.85 7.99 -15.94
CA ARG A 95 49.62 6.94 -15.25
C ARG A 95 50.76 7.52 -14.44
N VAL A 96 51.10 6.83 -13.35
CA VAL A 96 52.28 7.14 -12.52
C VAL A 96 53.01 5.85 -12.16
N THR A 97 54.34 5.90 -12.26
CA THR A 97 55.22 4.82 -11.82
C THR A 97 55.52 4.97 -10.34
N ASP A 98 55.35 3.89 -9.59
CA ASP A 98 55.53 3.81 -8.16
C ASP A 98 56.33 2.53 -7.82
N GLY A 99 57.65 2.66 -7.69
CA GLY A 99 58.53 1.51 -7.61
C GLY A 99 58.44 0.65 -8.88
N LYS A 100 57.93 -0.58 -8.75
CA LYS A 100 57.66 -1.51 -9.87
C LYS A 100 56.19 -1.53 -10.32
N VAL A 101 55.32 -0.80 -9.62
CA VAL A 101 53.88 -0.70 -9.94
C VAL A 101 53.65 0.46 -10.90
N ILE A 102 52.71 0.29 -11.83
CA ILE A 102 52.16 1.41 -12.60
C ILE A 102 50.70 1.56 -12.21
N TRP A 103 50.35 2.74 -11.71
CA TRP A 103 48.99 3.12 -11.37
C TRP A 103 48.39 3.95 -12.50
N GLU A 104 47.09 3.78 -12.75
CA GLU A 104 46.30 4.62 -13.65
C GLU A 104 45.17 5.28 -12.84
N ASN A 105 44.97 6.59 -13.02
CA ASN A 105 43.87 7.32 -12.38
C ASN A 105 42.53 6.79 -12.92
N ALA A 106 41.77 6.11 -12.07
CA ALA A 106 40.47 5.53 -12.43
C ALA A 106 39.31 6.52 -12.28
N GLY A 107 39.56 7.69 -11.68
CA GLY A 107 38.64 8.80 -11.56
C GLY A 107 38.44 9.25 -10.10
N ALA A 108 37.42 10.08 -9.90
CA ALA A 108 37.01 10.53 -8.57
C ALA A 108 36.43 9.37 -7.76
N ILE A 109 36.70 9.34 -6.45
CA ILE A 109 35.98 8.48 -5.53
C ILE A 109 34.50 8.84 -5.65
N SER A 110 33.66 7.83 -5.87
CA SER A 110 32.24 8.05 -6.11
C SER A 110 31.58 8.67 -4.88
N THR A 111 31.21 9.94 -4.98
CA THR A 111 30.27 10.64 -4.10
C THR A 111 28.95 10.78 -4.86
N SER A 112 28.07 9.79 -4.76
CA SER A 112 26.75 9.89 -5.36
C SER A 112 25.94 10.97 -4.61
N PRO A 113 25.08 11.73 -5.28
CA PRO A 113 24.07 12.49 -4.56
C PRO A 113 23.11 11.53 -3.82
N ALA A 114 22.50 12.03 -2.75
CA ALA A 114 21.30 11.39 -2.18
C ALA A 114 20.14 11.54 -3.16
N PRO A 115 19.15 10.65 -3.13
CA PRO A 115 17.94 10.77 -3.94
C PRO A 115 17.35 12.19 -3.84
N PRO A 116 17.12 12.88 -4.96
CA PRO A 116 16.64 14.26 -4.96
C PRO A 116 15.18 14.37 -4.52
N GLY A 117 14.42 13.26 -4.58
CA GLY A 117 13.06 13.14 -4.12
C GLY A 117 12.61 11.70 -3.97
N ALA A 118 11.33 11.49 -3.65
CA ALA A 118 10.67 10.19 -3.71
C ALA A 118 9.13 10.36 -3.72
N ALA A 119 8.41 9.64 -4.58
CA ALA A 119 6.96 9.57 -4.47
C ALA A 119 6.53 8.45 -3.49
N HIS A 120 7.33 7.39 -3.38
CA HIS A 120 7.02 6.24 -2.54
C HIS A 120 8.26 5.77 -1.79
N GLY A 121 8.07 5.30 -0.56
CA GLY A 121 9.13 4.62 0.17
C GLY A 121 8.59 3.48 1.03
N ILE A 122 9.49 2.58 1.39
CA ILE A 122 9.20 1.49 2.33
C ILE A 122 10.49 1.04 3.01
N ILE A 123 10.35 0.42 4.18
CA ILE A 123 11.47 -0.26 4.84
C ILE A 123 11.38 -1.74 4.53
N HIS A 124 12.49 -2.30 4.06
CA HIS A 124 12.61 -3.71 3.79
C HIS A 124 14.03 -4.19 4.12
N ALA A 125 14.14 -5.30 4.85
CA ALA A 125 15.40 -5.84 5.34
C ALA A 125 16.29 -4.79 6.07
N ASN A 126 15.66 -3.91 6.86
CA ASN A 126 16.32 -2.80 7.57
C ASN A 126 17.04 -1.80 6.63
N ALA A 127 16.69 -1.73 5.36
CA ALA A 127 17.10 -0.68 4.43
C ALA A 127 15.91 0.18 4.01
N LEU A 128 16.16 1.45 3.69
CA LEU A 128 15.18 2.36 3.15
C LEU A 128 15.18 2.24 1.63
N PHE A 129 14.03 1.86 1.07
CA PHE A 129 13.79 1.87 -0.36
C PHE A 129 12.98 3.12 -0.72
N LEU A 130 13.41 3.82 -1.76
CA LEU A 130 12.72 4.96 -2.35
C LEU A 130 12.46 4.70 -3.82
N TYR A 131 11.25 4.99 -4.28
CA TYR A 131 10.79 4.73 -5.63
C TYR A 131 10.14 5.96 -6.23
N ASN A 132 10.32 6.14 -7.55
CA ASN A 132 9.97 7.36 -8.29
C ASN A 132 10.66 8.57 -7.64
N THR A 133 11.99 8.61 -7.78
CA THR A 133 12.88 9.50 -7.03
C THR A 133 13.08 10.87 -7.66
N SER A 134 12.58 11.08 -8.87
CA SER A 134 12.55 12.37 -9.55
C SER A 134 11.45 12.37 -10.62
N PRO A 135 10.79 13.50 -10.92
CA PRO A 135 9.80 13.57 -12.00
C PRO A 135 10.40 13.35 -13.39
N THR A 136 11.72 13.51 -13.52
CA THR A 136 12.46 13.37 -14.78
C THR A 136 13.75 12.59 -14.55
N ASN A 137 14.21 11.86 -15.57
CA ASN A 137 15.50 11.19 -15.50
C ASN A 137 16.61 12.22 -15.27
N THR A 138 17.40 12.05 -14.22
CA THR A 138 18.51 12.93 -13.87
C THR A 138 19.73 12.66 -14.75
N ALA A 139 20.60 13.67 -14.92
CA ALA A 139 21.78 13.57 -15.77
C ALA A 139 22.85 12.59 -15.26
N ASP A 140 22.85 12.30 -13.95
CA ASP A 140 23.71 11.28 -13.34
C ASP A 140 23.24 9.85 -13.63
N GLY A 141 22.04 9.68 -14.21
CA GLY A 141 21.47 8.39 -14.56
C GLY A 141 21.06 7.55 -13.35
N LEU A 142 20.91 8.13 -12.16
CA LEU A 142 20.57 7.41 -10.93
C LEU A 142 19.10 7.55 -10.54
N ASP A 143 18.46 8.67 -10.88
CA ASP A 143 17.15 9.04 -10.38
C ASP A 143 16.19 9.37 -11.52
N GLY A 144 14.88 9.21 -11.27
CA GLY A 144 13.86 9.38 -12.30
C GLY A 144 12.50 8.80 -11.91
N PRO A 145 11.49 8.88 -12.81
CA PRO A 145 10.11 8.55 -12.51
C PRO A 145 9.89 7.06 -12.24
N SER A 146 10.83 6.21 -12.69
CA SER A 146 10.80 4.76 -12.49
C SER A 146 12.08 4.24 -11.82
N ALA A 147 12.84 5.14 -11.18
CA ALA A 147 14.05 4.78 -10.44
C ALA A 147 13.68 4.26 -9.04
N LEU A 148 14.24 3.11 -8.69
CA LEU A 148 14.26 2.50 -7.36
C LEU A 148 15.66 2.68 -6.78
N ARG A 149 15.75 3.25 -5.59
CA ARG A 149 16.99 3.47 -4.84
C ARG A 149 16.90 2.76 -3.50
N MET A 150 18.01 2.19 -3.04
CA MET A 150 18.12 1.55 -1.72
C MET A 150 19.26 2.17 -0.91
N SER A 151 18.97 2.53 0.34
CA SER A 151 20.00 2.91 1.30
C SER A 151 20.79 1.69 1.76
N ASP A 152 22.00 1.89 2.29
CA ASP A 152 22.68 0.82 2.99
C ASP A 152 21.86 0.38 4.21
N ILE A 153 22.03 -0.89 4.57
CA ILE A 153 21.29 -1.53 5.65
C ILE A 153 21.59 -0.79 6.97
N GLY A 154 20.53 -0.40 7.67
CA GLY A 154 20.57 0.30 8.94
C GLY A 154 20.97 1.79 8.86
N ASN A 155 21.29 2.31 7.67
CA ASN A 155 21.72 3.70 7.52
C ASN A 155 20.93 4.42 6.42
N PRO A 156 19.97 5.30 6.78
CA PRO A 156 19.11 5.96 5.81
C PRO A 156 19.82 7.11 5.07
N ASN A 157 21.04 7.46 5.48
CA ASN A 157 21.86 8.50 4.86
C ASN A 157 22.99 7.93 4.01
N SER A 158 23.12 6.62 3.83
CA SER A 158 24.16 6.05 2.97
C SER A 158 23.53 5.44 1.73
N TRP A 159 23.85 5.99 0.57
CA TRP A 159 23.27 5.66 -0.73
C TRP A 159 24.37 5.29 -1.71
N ASN A 160 24.63 3.98 -1.83
CA ASN A 160 25.52 3.46 -2.85
C ASN A 160 24.88 3.63 -4.24
N PRO A 161 25.55 4.25 -5.22
CA PRO A 161 25.00 4.38 -6.58
C PRO A 161 24.72 3.04 -7.27
N LEU A 162 25.37 1.95 -6.84
CA LEU A 162 25.08 0.59 -7.34
C LEU A 162 23.74 0.04 -6.81
N ASN A 163 23.20 0.62 -5.74
CA ASN A 163 21.91 0.23 -5.16
C ASN A 163 20.77 1.00 -5.84
N ALA A 164 20.75 0.97 -7.17
CA ALA A 164 19.77 1.65 -8.00
C ALA A 164 19.35 0.76 -9.18
N ALA A 165 18.06 0.80 -9.52
CA ALA A 165 17.52 0.16 -10.72
C ALA A 165 16.42 1.02 -11.33
N PHE A 166 16.26 0.96 -12.65
CA PHE A 166 15.08 1.50 -13.33
C PHE A 166 14.11 0.37 -13.65
N ILE A 167 12.86 0.51 -13.22
CA ILE A 167 11.80 -0.46 -13.48
C ILE A 167 11.14 -0.07 -14.81
N ASP A 168 11.21 -0.93 -15.82
CA ASP A 168 10.69 -0.68 -17.18
C ASP A 168 10.99 0.75 -17.66
N LYS A 169 12.27 1.09 -17.81
CA LYS A 169 12.69 2.44 -18.18
C LYS A 169 12.04 2.86 -19.51
N ASP A 170 11.59 4.10 -19.59
CA ASP A 170 11.11 4.77 -20.82
C ASP A 170 9.83 4.15 -21.44
N ASP A 171 9.04 3.38 -20.66
CA ASP A 171 7.71 2.90 -21.05
C ASP A 171 6.61 3.98 -21.02
N GLY A 172 6.97 5.24 -20.75
CA GLY A 172 6.06 6.36 -20.60
C GLY A 172 5.27 6.37 -19.28
N MET A 173 5.49 5.40 -18.40
CA MET A 173 4.84 5.28 -17.10
C MET A 173 5.82 5.52 -15.96
N GLN A 174 5.28 5.94 -14.82
CA GLN A 174 6.04 6.16 -13.59
C GLN A 174 5.78 5.06 -12.57
N GLY A 175 6.65 4.96 -11.58
CA GLY A 175 6.39 4.19 -10.37
C GLY A 175 5.21 4.77 -9.60
N THR A 176 4.24 3.91 -9.25
CA THR A 176 3.00 4.30 -8.58
C THR A 176 2.82 3.69 -7.20
N GLY A 177 3.68 2.75 -6.79
CA GLY A 177 3.59 2.17 -5.45
C GLY A 177 4.68 1.14 -5.17
N ILE A 178 4.87 0.85 -3.88
CA ILE A 178 5.79 -0.17 -3.40
C ILE A 178 5.20 -0.80 -2.14
N ALA A 179 5.29 -2.13 -2.03
CA ALA A 179 4.79 -2.88 -0.89
C ALA A 179 5.73 -4.02 -0.53
N THR A 180 5.81 -4.37 0.75
CA THR A 180 6.46 -5.60 1.19
C THR A 180 5.55 -6.78 0.93
N PHE A 181 6.16 -7.88 0.54
CA PHE A 181 5.48 -9.15 0.36
C PHE A 181 6.33 -10.25 0.97
N THR A 182 5.70 -11.20 1.64
CA THR A 182 6.37 -12.35 2.24
C THR A 182 5.68 -13.60 1.76
N ILE A 183 6.43 -14.50 1.14
CA ILE A 183 5.94 -15.84 0.81
C ILE A 183 6.13 -16.67 2.08
N SER A 184 5.05 -16.92 2.81
CA SER A 184 5.06 -17.95 3.85
C SER A 184 4.22 -19.12 3.36
N GLU A 185 4.86 -20.06 2.67
CA GLU A 185 4.31 -21.41 2.53
C GLU A 185 4.84 -22.26 3.70
N ALA A 186 4.04 -23.19 4.20
CA ALA A 186 4.42 -24.00 5.35
C ALA A 186 5.69 -24.81 5.05
N GLY A 187 6.80 -24.49 5.72
CA GLY A 187 8.04 -25.30 5.71
C GLY A 187 9.25 -24.68 4.99
N VAL A 188 9.12 -23.52 4.35
CA VAL A 188 10.26 -22.74 3.81
C VAL A 188 10.42 -21.44 4.59
N SER A 189 11.68 -21.05 4.86
CA SER A 189 11.97 -19.74 5.45
C SER A 189 11.38 -18.63 4.59
N SER A 190 10.64 -17.71 5.19
CA SER A 190 9.99 -16.62 4.46
C SER A 190 11.03 -15.72 3.81
N GLU A 191 11.23 -15.87 2.50
CA GLU A 191 11.99 -14.90 1.74
C GLU A 191 11.08 -13.69 1.51
N GLY A 192 11.45 -12.56 2.11
CA GLY A 192 10.76 -11.30 1.91
C GLY A 192 11.14 -10.73 0.54
N GLY A 193 10.13 -10.29 -0.22
CA GLY A 193 10.27 -9.56 -1.46
C GLY A 193 9.62 -8.19 -1.41
N LEU A 194 9.91 -7.40 -2.43
CA LEU A 194 9.27 -6.11 -2.67
C LEU A 194 8.42 -6.20 -3.94
N VAL A 195 7.18 -5.77 -3.84
CA VAL A 195 6.29 -5.64 -4.99
C VAL A 195 6.29 -4.18 -5.41
N LEU A 196 6.70 -3.94 -6.65
CA LEU A 196 6.83 -2.61 -7.26
C LEU A 196 5.69 -2.45 -8.26
N PHE A 197 4.94 -1.36 -8.13
CA PHE A 197 3.81 -1.08 -9.00
C PHE A 197 4.11 0.06 -9.96
N LYS A 198 3.72 -0.15 -11.21
CA LYS A 198 3.41 0.91 -12.17
C LYS A 198 1.90 0.97 -12.35
N GLU A 199 1.45 1.89 -13.21
CA GLU A 199 0.02 2.09 -13.48
C GLU A 199 -0.66 0.82 -14.03
N PHE A 200 0.01 0.13 -14.95
CA PHE A 200 -0.50 -1.06 -15.65
C PHE A 200 0.45 -2.28 -15.59
N ALA A 201 1.41 -2.28 -14.67
CA ALA A 201 2.36 -3.38 -14.52
C ALA A 201 2.76 -3.59 -13.06
N THR A 202 3.03 -4.84 -12.71
CA THR A 202 3.52 -5.26 -11.39
C THR A 202 4.86 -5.96 -11.56
N HIS A 203 5.82 -5.64 -10.70
CA HIS A 203 7.12 -6.30 -10.64
C HIS A 203 7.35 -6.86 -9.26
N LEU A 204 8.00 -8.01 -9.18
CA LEU A 204 8.49 -8.60 -7.95
C LEU A 204 10.01 -8.47 -7.93
N MET A 205 10.53 -7.88 -6.86
CA MET A 205 11.93 -7.88 -6.52
C MET A 205 12.17 -8.90 -5.40
N THR A 206 13.04 -9.86 -5.65
CA THR A 206 13.58 -10.81 -4.67
C THR A 206 15.06 -10.50 -4.42
N GLY A 207 15.51 -10.68 -3.18
CA GLY A 207 16.84 -10.27 -2.76
C GLY A 207 17.00 -8.76 -2.58
N LEU A 208 18.23 -8.35 -2.25
CA LEU A 208 18.61 -6.94 -2.05
C LEU A 208 19.67 -6.53 -3.08
N PHE A 209 19.84 -5.22 -3.28
CA PHE A 209 20.97 -4.75 -4.07
C PHE A 209 22.30 -5.26 -3.51
N GLY A 210 23.17 -5.77 -4.39
CA GLY A 210 24.45 -6.39 -4.03
C GLY A 210 24.37 -7.85 -3.58
N SER A 211 23.17 -8.44 -3.46
CA SER A 211 23.01 -9.88 -3.15
C SER A 211 23.08 -10.75 -4.40
N ALA A 212 23.52 -12.00 -4.26
CA ALA A 212 23.65 -12.94 -5.37
C ALA A 212 22.29 -13.44 -5.92
N ASN A 213 21.23 -13.34 -5.12
CA ASN A 213 19.85 -13.70 -5.44
C ASN A 213 18.99 -12.50 -5.86
N LEU A 214 19.60 -11.35 -6.19
CA LEU A 214 18.85 -10.20 -6.68
C LEU A 214 18.20 -10.52 -8.04
N GLU A 215 16.87 -10.50 -8.06
CA GLU A 215 16.09 -10.59 -9.29
C GLU A 215 14.95 -9.57 -9.22
N ILE A 216 14.77 -8.80 -10.30
CA ILE A 216 13.59 -7.96 -10.50
C ILE A 216 12.88 -8.50 -11.72
N ARG A 217 11.70 -9.10 -11.51
CA ARG A 217 10.93 -9.75 -12.55
C ARG A 217 9.58 -9.07 -12.73
N ARG A 218 9.23 -8.77 -13.98
CA ARG A 218 7.88 -8.34 -14.33
C ARG A 218 6.91 -9.51 -14.24
N ILE A 219 5.78 -9.29 -13.59
CA ILE A 219 4.68 -10.25 -13.52
C ILE A 219 3.81 -10.12 -14.77
N GLN A 220 3.33 -11.24 -15.30
CA GLN A 220 2.42 -11.26 -16.45
C GLN A 220 1.01 -10.84 -16.03
N THR A 221 0.82 -9.53 -15.89
CA THR A 221 -0.42 -8.90 -15.44
C THR A 221 -0.48 -7.48 -15.97
N ASP A 222 -1.69 -7.01 -16.26
CA ASP A 222 -2.00 -5.60 -16.55
C ASP A 222 -2.48 -4.84 -15.29
N MET A 223 -2.69 -5.54 -14.17
CA MET A 223 -3.24 -4.98 -12.93
C MET A 223 -2.16 -4.27 -12.11
N GLY A 224 -1.79 -3.06 -12.53
CA GLY A 224 -0.89 -2.19 -11.76
C GLY A 224 -1.54 -1.56 -10.51
N CYS A 225 -1.11 -0.35 -10.17
CA CYS A 225 -1.65 0.42 -9.05
C CYS A 225 -1.94 1.87 -9.47
N ILE A 226 -3.17 2.33 -9.20
CA ILE A 226 -3.61 3.71 -9.44
C ILE A 226 -3.54 4.54 -8.17
N ALA A 227 -3.82 3.93 -7.02
CA ALA A 227 -3.80 4.59 -5.71
C ALA A 227 -2.67 4.02 -4.84
N PRO A 228 -1.49 4.66 -4.77
CA PRO A 228 -0.32 4.15 -4.06
C PRO A 228 -0.58 3.79 -2.60
N ARG A 229 -1.45 4.56 -1.95
CA ARG A 229 -1.76 4.44 -0.52
C ARG A 229 -2.95 3.53 -0.27
N SER A 230 -3.42 2.82 -1.30
CA SER A 230 -4.35 1.71 -1.19
C SER A 230 -3.65 0.35 -1.01
N THR A 231 -2.31 0.31 -1.08
CA THR A 231 -1.53 -0.92 -0.96
C THR A 231 -1.50 -1.42 0.47
N GLN A 232 -1.94 -2.65 0.71
CA GLN A 232 -1.83 -3.34 2.00
C GLN A 232 -1.41 -4.79 1.80
N PHE A 233 -0.48 -5.27 2.63
CA PHE A 233 -0.28 -6.71 2.78
C PHE A 233 -1.40 -7.28 3.64
N VAL A 234 -2.25 -8.11 3.04
CA VAL A 234 -3.37 -8.80 3.66
C VAL A 234 -2.93 -10.23 3.96
N PRO A 235 -2.75 -10.60 5.24
CA PRO A 235 -2.29 -11.94 5.61
C PRO A 235 -3.18 -13.05 5.04
N GLY A 236 -2.58 -14.08 4.45
CA GLY A 236 -3.28 -15.20 3.82
C GLY A 236 -3.83 -14.92 2.41
N PHE A 237 -3.75 -13.68 1.92
CA PHE A 237 -4.22 -13.31 0.57
C PHE A 237 -3.11 -12.72 -0.31
N GLY A 238 -2.26 -11.84 0.25
CA GLY A 238 -1.19 -11.17 -0.48
C GLY A 238 -1.33 -9.64 -0.48
N VAL A 239 -0.84 -8.96 -1.52
CA VAL A 239 -0.86 -7.47 -1.57
C VAL A 239 -2.11 -6.97 -2.29
N ALA A 240 -3.04 -6.39 -1.53
CA ALA A 240 -4.24 -5.74 -2.05
C ALA A 240 -3.97 -4.27 -2.43
N ARG A 241 -4.56 -3.80 -3.54
CA ARG A 241 -4.53 -2.38 -3.95
C ARG A 241 -5.63 -2.05 -4.95
N LEU A 242 -5.90 -0.77 -5.16
CA LEU A 242 -6.72 -0.25 -6.25
C LEU A 242 -5.91 -0.18 -7.55
N SER A 243 -6.36 -0.94 -8.54
CA SER A 243 -5.89 -0.94 -9.93
C SER A 243 -6.92 -0.27 -10.85
N HIS A 244 -6.59 -0.11 -12.13
CA HIS A 244 -7.50 0.45 -13.13
C HIS A 244 -8.70 -0.46 -13.47
N LEU A 245 -8.63 -1.76 -13.14
CA LEU A 245 -9.72 -2.73 -13.33
C LEU A 245 -10.57 -2.94 -12.07
N GLY A 246 -10.11 -2.46 -10.92
CA GLY A 246 -10.76 -2.67 -9.63
C GLY A 246 -9.75 -2.97 -8.52
N ILE A 247 -10.22 -3.54 -7.42
CA ILE A 247 -9.36 -3.89 -6.29
C ILE A 247 -8.71 -5.24 -6.58
N ALA A 248 -7.39 -5.23 -6.78
CA ALA A 248 -6.59 -6.39 -7.15
C ALA A 248 -5.74 -6.90 -5.98
N ILE A 249 -5.54 -8.21 -5.92
CA ILE A 249 -4.63 -8.88 -4.98
C ILE A 249 -3.55 -9.63 -5.75
N TYR A 250 -2.30 -9.38 -5.36
CA TYR A 250 -1.13 -10.13 -5.79
C TYR A 250 -0.81 -11.22 -4.78
N ASP A 251 -0.91 -12.49 -5.16
CA ASP A 251 -0.69 -13.64 -4.28
C ASP A 251 0.76 -14.14 -4.24
N GLY A 252 1.67 -13.48 -4.95
CA GLY A 252 3.07 -13.89 -5.11
C GLY A 252 3.39 -14.56 -6.44
N THR A 253 2.38 -15.02 -7.16
CA THR A 253 2.53 -15.63 -8.49
C THR A 253 1.74 -14.87 -9.54
N ARG A 254 0.50 -14.49 -9.23
CA ARG A 254 -0.42 -13.83 -10.16
C ARG A 254 -1.22 -12.72 -9.47
N ASP A 255 -1.78 -11.87 -10.31
CA ASP A 255 -2.78 -10.90 -9.90
C ASP A 255 -4.19 -11.39 -10.23
N ARG A 256 -5.13 -11.04 -9.36
CA ARG A 256 -6.56 -11.22 -9.62
C ARG A 256 -7.36 -10.09 -8.97
N LEU A 257 -8.54 -9.82 -9.51
CA LEU A 257 -9.52 -8.99 -8.84
C LEU A 257 -10.09 -9.74 -7.62
N ILE A 258 -10.22 -9.04 -6.51
CA ILE A 258 -10.70 -9.62 -5.25
C ILE A 258 -12.17 -10.05 -5.36
N SER A 259 -12.99 -9.24 -6.02
CA SER A 259 -14.39 -9.49 -6.38
C SER A 259 -14.88 -8.38 -7.31
N GLU A 260 -15.89 -8.68 -8.13
CA GLU A 260 -16.56 -7.75 -9.05
C GLU A 260 -17.81 -7.07 -8.44
N ASP A 261 -18.22 -7.45 -7.23
CA ASP A 261 -19.54 -7.06 -6.69
C ASP A 261 -19.67 -5.55 -6.45
N ILE A 262 -18.53 -4.88 -6.25
CA ILE A 262 -18.41 -3.44 -6.05
C ILE A 262 -18.20 -2.65 -7.35
N ARG A 263 -18.27 -3.29 -8.52
CA ARG A 263 -18.07 -2.62 -9.80
C ARG A 263 -18.92 -1.35 -9.96
N PRO A 264 -20.19 -1.28 -9.52
CA PRO A 264 -20.97 -0.04 -9.58
C PRO A 264 -20.41 1.12 -8.74
N TYR A 265 -19.75 0.81 -7.61
CA TYR A 265 -19.11 1.82 -6.77
C TYR A 265 -17.81 2.34 -7.39
N LEU A 266 -17.17 1.58 -8.26
CA LEU A 266 -15.91 1.96 -8.91
C LEU A 266 -16.13 2.58 -10.30
N PHE A 267 -17.06 2.05 -11.09
CA PHE A 267 -17.24 2.39 -12.51
C PHE A 267 -18.68 2.81 -12.87
N GLY A 268 -19.56 2.92 -11.88
CA GLY A 268 -20.93 3.41 -12.09
C GLY A 268 -21.83 2.40 -12.79
N GLY A 269 -22.79 2.91 -13.56
CA GLY A 269 -23.80 2.09 -14.23
C GLY A 269 -25.10 1.91 -13.45
N ARG A 270 -25.25 2.54 -12.28
CA ARG A 270 -26.53 2.65 -11.57
C ARG A 270 -26.74 4.06 -11.03
N ALA A 271 -27.98 4.56 -11.10
CA ALA A 271 -28.32 5.92 -10.69
C ALA A 271 -28.36 6.12 -9.17
N ASP A 272 -28.53 5.05 -8.40
CA ASP A 272 -28.60 5.03 -6.93
C ASP A 272 -27.21 5.03 -6.27
N ILE A 273 -26.13 4.81 -7.02
CA ILE A 273 -24.77 4.68 -6.49
C ILE A 273 -23.86 5.75 -7.06
N ALA A 274 -23.37 6.64 -6.20
CA ALA A 274 -22.26 7.52 -6.54
C ALA A 274 -20.97 6.69 -6.73
N GLN A 275 -20.44 6.69 -7.95
CA GLN A 275 -19.19 6.00 -8.30
C GLN A 275 -17.95 6.76 -7.82
N LEU A 276 -16.80 6.06 -7.80
CA LEU A 276 -15.47 6.63 -7.64
C LEU A 276 -15.21 7.73 -8.67
N ASP A 277 -14.66 8.86 -8.22
CA ASP A 277 -14.12 9.87 -9.13
C ASP A 277 -12.71 9.49 -9.55
N TRP A 278 -12.58 8.96 -10.76
CA TRP A 278 -11.29 8.52 -11.33
C TRP A 278 -10.27 9.66 -11.47
N SER A 279 -10.70 10.92 -11.52
CA SER A 279 -9.79 12.08 -11.52
C SER A 279 -9.00 12.18 -10.20
N TYR A 280 -9.60 11.68 -9.11
CA TYR A 280 -9.04 11.72 -7.76
C TYR A 280 -8.78 10.31 -7.17
N ALA A 281 -8.90 9.24 -7.95
CA ALA A 281 -8.69 7.86 -7.47
C ALA A 281 -7.32 7.66 -6.80
N HIS A 282 -6.29 8.37 -7.25
CA HIS A 282 -4.96 8.34 -6.64
C HIS A 282 -4.91 8.80 -5.17
N LEU A 283 -5.91 9.56 -4.72
CA LEU A 283 -6.06 10.00 -3.34
C LEU A 283 -6.66 8.93 -2.42
N SER A 284 -7.18 7.83 -2.97
CA SER A 284 -7.71 6.73 -2.16
C SER A 284 -6.67 6.20 -1.17
N ARG A 285 -7.16 5.81 0.00
CA ARG A 285 -6.35 5.34 1.13
C ARG A 285 -6.92 4.05 1.66
N SER A 286 -6.07 3.10 2.00
CA SER A 286 -6.49 1.84 2.59
C SER A 286 -5.92 1.65 3.98
N SER A 287 -6.56 0.79 4.73
CA SER A 287 -6.03 0.24 5.97
C SER A 287 -6.61 -1.17 6.14
N GLN A 288 -6.43 -1.75 7.33
CA GLN A 288 -7.09 -2.97 7.74
C GLN A 288 -7.86 -2.74 9.04
N THR A 289 -8.89 -3.54 9.26
CA THR A 289 -9.58 -3.65 10.55
C THR A 289 -9.21 -4.96 11.25
N ALA A 290 -9.52 -5.08 12.54
CA ALA A 290 -9.17 -6.29 13.31
C ALA A 290 -10.38 -7.18 13.62
N VAL A 291 -11.56 -6.60 13.85
CA VAL A 291 -12.76 -7.37 14.26
C VAL A 291 -14.02 -6.82 13.57
N PRO A 292 -14.48 -7.45 12.47
CA PRO A 292 -13.81 -8.55 11.76
C PRO A 292 -12.55 -8.08 11.03
N PRO A 293 -11.63 -9.00 10.67
CA PRO A 293 -10.45 -8.67 9.86
C PRO A 293 -10.89 -8.35 8.43
N MET A 294 -10.78 -7.08 8.04
CA MET A 294 -11.18 -6.60 6.72
C MET A 294 -10.06 -5.80 6.06
N TYR A 295 -9.97 -5.91 4.74
CA TYR A 295 -9.30 -4.89 3.94
C TYR A 295 -10.28 -3.75 3.70
N ILE A 296 -9.87 -2.53 4.01
CA ILE A 296 -10.72 -1.35 3.84
C ILE A 296 -10.04 -0.34 2.94
N ILE A 297 -10.81 0.31 2.08
CA ILE A 297 -10.36 1.41 1.23
C ILE A 297 -11.35 2.56 1.25
N ALA A 298 -10.87 3.73 1.62
CA ALA A 298 -11.59 4.99 1.51
C ALA A 298 -11.37 5.58 0.10
N ILE A 299 -12.47 5.90 -0.59
CA ILE A 299 -12.49 6.40 -1.96
C ILE A 299 -13.23 7.76 -2.04
N PRO A 300 -12.81 8.65 -2.95
CA PRO A 300 -13.58 9.85 -3.28
C PRO A 300 -14.64 9.53 -4.33
N THR A 301 -15.91 9.83 -4.05
CA THR A 301 -16.99 9.68 -5.04
C THR A 301 -17.15 10.93 -5.91
N ILE A 302 -17.81 10.79 -7.07
CA ILE A 302 -18.10 11.93 -7.95
C ILE A 302 -18.81 13.05 -7.17
N GLY A 303 -18.32 14.29 -7.35
CA GLY A 303 -18.81 15.47 -6.66
C GLY A 303 -18.17 15.73 -5.29
N SER A 304 -17.30 14.83 -4.79
CA SER A 304 -16.61 15.03 -3.51
C SER A 304 -15.39 15.97 -3.61
N ALA A 305 -14.94 16.31 -4.83
CA ALA A 305 -13.74 17.09 -5.11
C ALA A 305 -12.47 16.50 -4.45
N GLY A 306 -12.31 15.18 -4.54
CA GLY A 306 -11.16 14.44 -4.02
C GLY A 306 -11.21 14.12 -2.52
N LYS A 307 -12.26 14.57 -1.81
CA LYS A 307 -12.49 14.21 -0.42
C LYS A 307 -12.90 12.73 -0.32
N LEU A 308 -12.28 11.98 0.58
CA LEU A 308 -12.63 10.58 0.79
C LEU A 308 -13.93 10.50 1.58
N ASN A 309 -14.99 10.00 0.99
CA ASN A 309 -16.33 10.07 1.58
C ASN A 309 -17.10 8.75 1.52
N ARG A 310 -16.44 7.68 1.09
CA ARG A 310 -16.98 6.32 1.10
C ARG A 310 -15.88 5.34 1.45
N ILE A 311 -16.17 4.39 2.33
CA ILE A 311 -15.29 3.27 2.66
C ILE A 311 -15.89 2.01 2.07
N LEU A 312 -15.10 1.27 1.30
CA LEU A 312 -15.42 -0.08 0.87
C LEU A 312 -14.62 -1.05 1.74
N ALA A 313 -15.32 -1.93 2.45
CA ALA A 313 -14.74 -2.91 3.35
C ALA A 313 -14.98 -4.32 2.81
N TYR A 314 -13.90 -5.05 2.56
CA TYR A 314 -13.96 -6.45 2.17
C TYR A 314 -13.66 -7.34 3.36
N ASP A 315 -14.65 -8.12 3.75
CA ASP A 315 -14.51 -9.11 4.81
C ASP A 315 -13.67 -10.30 4.33
N LEU A 316 -12.56 -10.56 5.00
CA LEU A 316 -11.62 -11.62 4.61
C LEU A 316 -12.16 -13.03 4.92
N VAL A 317 -13.14 -13.14 5.82
CA VAL A 317 -13.77 -14.40 6.22
C VAL A 317 -15.01 -14.65 5.37
N LEU A 318 -15.95 -13.70 5.36
CA LEU A 318 -17.22 -13.83 4.64
C LEU A 318 -17.08 -13.62 3.12
N LYS A 319 -15.97 -13.03 2.67
CA LYS A 319 -15.71 -12.70 1.26
C LYS A 319 -16.82 -11.82 0.66
N ALA A 320 -17.30 -10.87 1.44
CA ALA A 320 -18.38 -9.98 1.07
C ALA A 320 -17.96 -8.51 1.25
N TRP A 321 -18.62 -7.63 0.48
CA TRP A 321 -18.34 -6.20 0.47
C TRP A 321 -19.38 -5.40 1.23
N THR A 322 -18.92 -4.56 2.13
CA THR A 322 -19.72 -3.55 2.82
C THR A 322 -19.28 -2.16 2.38
N ALA A 323 -20.20 -1.36 1.86
CA ALA A 323 -20.01 0.06 1.63
C ALA A 323 -20.51 0.85 2.86
N ILE A 324 -19.67 1.75 3.35
CA ILE A 324 -19.92 2.58 4.53
C ILE A 324 -19.73 4.04 4.13
N ASP A 325 -20.74 4.86 4.39
CA ASP A 325 -20.68 6.30 4.15
C ASP A 325 -20.41 7.01 5.49
N PRO A 326 -19.15 7.42 5.77
CA PRO A 326 -18.84 8.10 7.01
C PRO A 326 -19.62 9.42 7.13
N PRO A 327 -19.98 9.85 8.36
CA PRO A 327 -20.73 11.08 8.58
C PRO A 327 -19.92 12.36 8.31
N PHE A 328 -18.64 12.22 7.97
CA PHE A 328 -17.74 13.30 7.60
C PHE A 328 -16.76 12.84 6.53
N ASN A 329 -16.18 13.80 5.81
CA ASN A 329 -15.16 13.54 4.81
C ASN A 329 -13.82 13.21 5.49
N LEU A 330 -13.13 12.20 4.99
CA LEU A 330 -11.83 11.73 5.47
C LEU A 330 -10.67 12.33 4.66
N SER A 331 -9.54 12.55 5.33
CA SER A 331 -8.24 12.81 4.72
C SER A 331 -7.35 11.56 4.72
N HIS A 332 -7.45 10.74 5.77
CA HIS A 332 -6.58 9.59 5.98
C HIS A 332 -7.27 8.49 6.79
N ILE A 333 -6.77 7.28 6.62
CA ILE A 333 -7.14 6.11 7.40
C ILE A 333 -5.88 5.32 7.72
N HIS A 334 -5.72 4.89 8.98
CA HIS A 334 -4.52 4.19 9.41
C HIS A 334 -4.81 3.23 10.55
N GLN A 335 -4.26 2.02 10.50
CA GLN A 335 -4.36 1.06 11.60
C GLN A 335 -3.12 1.14 12.47
N ILE A 336 -3.34 1.37 13.76
CA ILE A 336 -2.31 1.38 14.78
C ILE A 336 -2.32 0.00 15.45
N ARG A 337 -1.17 -0.67 15.44
CA ARG A 337 -0.97 -1.96 16.12
C ARG A 337 0.04 -1.79 17.25
N THR A 338 -0.42 -2.02 18.48
CA THR A 338 0.46 -2.09 19.65
C THR A 338 0.66 -3.55 20.03
N GLN A 339 1.87 -3.94 20.43
CA GLN A 339 2.11 -5.32 20.89
C GLN A 339 1.21 -5.66 22.08
N GLY A 340 0.58 -6.84 22.03
CA GLY A 340 -0.26 -7.34 23.12
C GLY A 340 -1.68 -6.75 23.19
N THR A 341 -2.06 -5.83 22.30
CA THR A 341 -3.43 -5.29 22.26
C THR A 341 -4.08 -5.47 20.89
N GLN A 342 -5.40 -5.42 20.86
CA GLN A 342 -6.14 -5.40 19.60
C GLN A 342 -5.79 -4.14 18.80
N PRO A 343 -5.56 -4.25 17.47
CA PRO A 343 -5.36 -3.10 16.61
C PRO A 343 -6.53 -2.14 16.59
N ILE A 344 -6.22 -0.86 16.41
CA ILE A 344 -7.19 0.22 16.36
C ILE A 344 -7.11 0.86 14.97
N THR A 345 -8.25 1.11 14.33
CA THR A 345 -8.29 1.85 13.07
C THR A 345 -8.64 3.30 13.36
N ALA A 346 -7.77 4.24 12.98
CA ALA A 346 -8.01 5.67 13.09
C ALA A 346 -8.50 6.24 11.77
N LEU A 347 -9.46 7.14 11.85
CA LEU A 347 -10.09 7.85 10.74
C LEU A 347 -9.91 9.35 10.96
N CYS A 348 -9.22 9.99 10.03
CA CYS A 348 -8.89 11.41 10.16
C CYS A 348 -9.81 12.23 9.28
N GLY A 349 -10.45 13.24 9.84
CA GLY A 349 -11.30 14.19 9.13
C GLY A 349 -10.51 15.04 8.14
N TYR A 350 -11.18 15.46 7.06
CA TYR A 350 -10.57 16.25 5.99
C TYR A 350 -10.36 17.72 6.38
N SER A 351 -11.35 18.33 7.03
CA SER A 351 -11.35 19.76 7.36
C SER A 351 -11.56 20.06 8.84
N SER A 352 -11.99 19.07 9.62
CA SER A 352 -12.30 19.22 11.06
C SER A 352 -11.06 19.11 11.95
N GLY A 353 -9.97 18.52 11.44
CA GLY A 353 -8.84 18.09 12.27
C GLY A 353 -9.22 16.99 13.28
N SER A 354 -10.41 16.40 13.16
CA SER A 354 -10.86 15.34 14.07
C SER A 354 -10.15 14.03 13.74
N VAL A 355 -9.82 13.28 14.79
CA VAL A 355 -9.36 11.90 14.69
C VAL A 355 -10.37 11.05 15.43
N GLU A 356 -11.06 10.21 14.67
CA GLU A 356 -12.05 9.27 15.15
C GLU A 356 -11.42 7.89 15.19
N SER A 357 -11.86 7.07 16.14
CA SER A 357 -11.50 5.67 16.15
C SER A 357 -12.62 4.79 15.64
N TRP A 358 -12.22 3.73 14.98
CA TRP A 358 -13.10 2.71 14.46
C TRP A 358 -12.67 1.35 15.01
N GLN A 359 -13.65 0.67 15.63
CA GLN A 359 -13.51 -0.65 16.26
C GLN A 359 -12.52 -0.66 17.45
N MET A 360 -12.76 0.21 18.44
CA MET A 360 -12.01 0.19 19.70
C MET A 360 -12.67 -0.66 20.78
N GLY A 361 -11.87 -1.55 21.40
CA GLY A 361 -12.17 -2.19 22.68
C GLY A 361 -13.50 -2.95 22.73
N GLU A 362 -14.05 -3.09 23.95
CA GLU A 362 -15.32 -3.78 24.23
C GLU A 362 -16.52 -3.10 23.54
N THR A 363 -16.41 -1.82 23.19
CA THR A 363 -17.51 -1.04 22.61
C THR A 363 -17.60 -1.13 21.08
N ARG A 364 -16.64 -1.76 20.36
CA ARG A 364 -16.64 -2.04 18.89
C ARG A 364 -17.23 -0.96 17.94
N GLY A 365 -17.32 0.30 18.39
CA GLY A 365 -18.06 1.38 17.75
C GLY A 365 -17.15 2.42 17.11
N TRP A 366 -17.79 3.45 16.55
CA TRP A 366 -17.12 4.70 16.19
C TRP A 366 -17.07 5.59 17.43
N GLN A 367 -15.87 5.97 17.86
CA GLN A 367 -15.70 6.78 19.05
C GLN A 367 -14.81 7.99 18.76
N THR A 368 -15.32 9.16 19.13
CA THR A 368 -14.62 10.43 18.99
C THR A 368 -13.47 10.54 19.97
N TRP A 369 -12.24 10.65 19.44
CA TRP A 369 -11.04 10.76 20.27
C TRP A 369 -10.62 12.21 20.52
N ALA A 370 -10.89 13.13 19.58
CA ALA A 370 -10.76 14.57 19.81
C ALA A 370 -11.51 15.38 18.74
N THR A 371 -12.40 16.28 19.17
CA THR A 371 -12.93 17.36 18.32
C THR A 371 -12.44 18.71 18.83
N ASN A 372 -12.02 19.58 17.91
CA ASN A 372 -12.05 21.03 18.14
C ASN A 372 -13.45 21.62 17.84
N THR A 373 -14.37 20.85 17.25
CA THR A 373 -15.76 21.21 16.98
C THR A 373 -16.63 19.95 17.00
N GLY A 374 -17.63 19.88 17.87
CA GLY A 374 -18.44 18.69 18.20
C GLY A 374 -19.33 18.14 17.08
N VAL A 375 -18.71 17.62 16.00
CA VAL A 375 -19.41 17.10 14.81
C VAL A 375 -19.80 15.62 14.94
N VAL A 376 -19.16 14.85 15.82
CA VAL A 376 -19.53 13.45 16.12
C VAL A 376 -19.65 13.31 17.63
N THR A 377 -20.88 13.21 18.14
CA THR A 377 -21.13 12.78 19.52
C THR A 377 -21.04 11.27 19.61
N ASN A 378 -20.55 10.76 20.74
CA ASN A 378 -20.52 9.32 21.04
C ASN A 378 -21.92 8.72 20.79
N GLY A 379 -22.03 7.75 19.87
CA GLY A 379 -23.30 7.14 19.46
C GLY A 379 -23.93 7.68 18.17
N THR A 380 -23.25 8.55 17.40
CA THR A 380 -23.72 8.94 16.05
C THR A 380 -23.84 7.69 15.17
N GLN A 381 -25.05 7.38 14.70
CA GLN A 381 -25.29 6.20 13.88
C GLN A 381 -24.70 6.37 12.48
N VAL A 382 -23.89 5.40 12.06
CA VAL A 382 -23.28 5.36 10.72
C VAL A 382 -24.16 4.51 9.80
N SER A 383 -24.47 5.04 8.63
CA SER A 383 -25.17 4.29 7.59
C SER A 383 -24.22 3.32 6.91
N TRP A 384 -24.65 2.07 6.76
CA TRP A 384 -23.90 1.02 6.09
C TRP A 384 -24.79 0.23 5.14
N SER A 385 -24.18 -0.40 4.14
CA SER A 385 -24.82 -1.32 3.22
C SER A 385 -23.88 -2.47 2.87
N LEU A 386 -24.34 -3.70 3.03
CA LEU A 386 -23.67 -4.94 2.67
C LEU A 386 -24.38 -5.51 1.45
N ARG A 387 -23.62 -5.84 0.40
CA ARG A 387 -24.15 -6.61 -0.73
C ARG A 387 -23.72 -8.07 -0.57
N THR A 388 -24.69 -8.99 -0.60
CA THR A 388 -24.39 -10.42 -0.59
C THR A 388 -23.89 -10.89 -1.96
N PRO A 389 -23.11 -11.98 -2.01
CA PRO A 389 -22.87 -12.70 -3.26
C PRO A 389 -24.18 -13.11 -3.95
N ASP A 390 -24.13 -13.28 -5.26
CA ASP A 390 -25.25 -13.82 -6.03
C ASP A 390 -25.52 -15.28 -5.69
N VAL A 391 -26.80 -15.62 -5.51
CA VAL A 391 -27.27 -16.99 -5.43
C VAL A 391 -27.81 -17.40 -6.79
N TYR A 392 -27.12 -18.35 -7.42
CA TYR A 392 -27.42 -18.84 -8.76
C TYR A 392 -28.36 -20.05 -8.73
N SER A 393 -29.28 -20.09 -9.70
CA SER A 393 -30.05 -21.29 -10.06
C SER A 393 -29.24 -22.22 -10.95
N GLN A 394 -29.70 -23.48 -11.08
CA GLN A 394 -29.11 -24.40 -12.06
C GLN A 394 -29.39 -23.91 -13.49
N PRO A 395 -28.45 -24.08 -14.44
CA PRO A 395 -28.66 -23.72 -15.83
C PRO A 395 -29.97 -24.33 -16.36
N ALA A 396 -30.81 -23.51 -17.00
CA ALA A 396 -32.12 -23.85 -17.56
C ALA A 396 -33.31 -24.04 -16.60
N THR A 397 -33.14 -23.88 -15.27
CA THR A 397 -34.28 -23.92 -14.33
C THR A 397 -34.34 -22.65 -13.47
N ARG A 398 -35.54 -22.16 -13.20
CA ARG A 398 -35.72 -21.00 -12.30
C ARG A 398 -35.90 -21.50 -10.87
N THR A 399 -35.17 -20.91 -9.92
CA THR A 399 -35.26 -21.22 -8.50
C THR A 399 -36.29 -20.32 -7.83
N TYR A 400 -37.08 -20.88 -6.91
CA TYR A 400 -37.96 -20.09 -6.05
C TYR A 400 -37.18 -19.61 -4.83
N PHE A 401 -36.94 -18.31 -4.76
CA PHE A 401 -36.36 -17.66 -3.60
C PHE A 401 -37.52 -17.36 -2.64
N ARG A 402 -37.55 -18.07 -1.52
CA ARG A 402 -38.63 -17.97 -0.54
C ARG A 402 -38.36 -16.86 0.46
N GLN A 403 -37.22 -16.91 1.13
CA GLN A 403 -36.86 -16.02 2.25
C GLN A 403 -35.36 -15.75 2.28
N VAL A 404 -34.95 -14.62 2.86
CA VAL A 404 -33.57 -14.38 3.30
C VAL A 404 -33.54 -14.07 4.79
N TRP A 405 -32.55 -14.64 5.48
CA TRP A 405 -32.36 -14.55 6.92
C TRP A 405 -31.02 -13.87 7.18
N VAL A 406 -31.04 -12.76 7.91
CA VAL A 406 -29.84 -12.07 8.36
C VAL A 406 -29.68 -12.36 9.85
N ARG A 407 -28.55 -12.94 10.23
CA ARG A 407 -28.18 -13.24 11.62
C ARG A 407 -27.00 -12.39 12.04
N GLY A 408 -27.04 -11.92 13.27
CA GLY A 408 -25.96 -11.12 13.80
C GLY A 408 -26.10 -10.85 15.29
N VAL A 409 -25.18 -10.04 15.80
CA VAL A 409 -25.11 -9.61 17.19
C VAL A 409 -25.12 -8.09 17.24
N ASP A 410 -26.02 -7.51 18.03
CA ASP A 410 -25.86 -6.14 18.51
C ASP A 410 -24.80 -6.14 19.61
N VAL A 411 -23.78 -5.31 19.46
CA VAL A 411 -22.65 -5.29 20.38
C VAL A 411 -22.89 -4.33 21.56
N ASN A 412 -23.75 -3.31 21.41
CA ASN A 412 -23.87 -2.21 22.39
C ASN A 412 -25.29 -1.94 22.90
N GLY A 413 -26.31 -2.70 22.47
CA GLY A 413 -27.66 -2.60 23.02
C GLY A 413 -28.40 -1.32 22.61
N GLY A 414 -28.50 -1.08 21.29
CA GLY A 414 -29.14 0.10 20.71
C GLY A 414 -30.30 -0.24 19.77
N THR A 415 -31.01 0.79 19.28
CA THR A 415 -31.99 0.60 18.20
C THR A 415 -31.27 0.47 16.87
N LEU A 416 -31.35 -0.71 16.28
CA LEU A 416 -30.81 -1.02 14.97
C LEU A 416 -31.94 -1.00 13.94
N THR A 417 -31.70 -0.39 12.78
CA THR A 417 -32.61 -0.51 11.64
C THR A 417 -31.93 -1.33 10.57
N ILE A 418 -32.59 -2.38 10.11
CA ILE A 418 -32.12 -3.22 9.00
C ILE A 418 -33.15 -3.17 7.89
N GLN A 419 -32.71 -2.84 6.68
CA GLN A 419 -33.50 -2.92 5.48
C GLN A 419 -32.85 -3.93 4.55
N VAL A 420 -33.67 -4.80 3.96
CA VAL A 420 -33.23 -5.76 2.96
C VAL A 420 -33.91 -5.41 1.64
N VAL A 421 -33.11 -5.16 0.61
CA VAL A 421 -33.58 -4.94 -0.76
C VAL A 421 -33.06 -6.05 -1.64
N LEU A 422 -33.97 -6.72 -2.32
CA LEU A 422 -33.65 -7.83 -3.20
C LEU A 422 -33.65 -7.37 -4.63
N HIS A 423 -32.71 -7.89 -5.41
CA HIS A 423 -32.62 -7.62 -6.83
C HIS A 423 -32.57 -8.93 -7.61
N ASN A 424 -33.27 -8.95 -8.75
CA ASN A 424 -33.17 -10.01 -9.75
C ASN A 424 -32.58 -9.47 -11.06
N GLU A 425 -32.16 -10.36 -11.96
CA GLU A 425 -31.56 -9.97 -13.25
C GLU A 425 -32.50 -9.19 -14.18
N SER A 426 -33.82 -9.28 -13.98
CA SER A 426 -34.80 -8.47 -14.72
C SER A 426 -34.86 -7.00 -14.26
N GLY A 427 -34.05 -6.59 -13.28
CA GLY A 427 -34.03 -5.23 -12.75
C GLY A 427 -35.18 -4.92 -11.79
N GLU A 428 -36.04 -5.91 -11.48
CA GLU A 428 -37.07 -5.74 -10.48
C GLU A 428 -36.43 -5.77 -9.08
N SER A 429 -36.82 -4.79 -8.26
CA SER A 429 -36.32 -4.66 -6.90
C SER A 429 -37.47 -4.77 -5.92
N VAL A 430 -37.38 -5.69 -4.96
CA VAL A 430 -38.35 -5.81 -3.86
C VAL A 430 -37.68 -5.28 -2.60
N ALA A 431 -38.08 -4.08 -2.18
CA ALA A 431 -37.67 -3.52 -0.91
C ALA A 431 -38.63 -4.01 0.18
N LEU A 432 -38.06 -4.52 1.28
CA LEU A 432 -38.86 -4.90 2.43
C LEU A 432 -39.05 -3.72 3.39
N PRO A 433 -40.14 -3.73 4.19
CA PRO A 433 -40.28 -2.78 5.28
C PRO A 433 -39.05 -2.84 6.18
N PRO A 434 -38.46 -1.69 6.56
CA PRO A 434 -37.35 -1.67 7.51
C PRO A 434 -37.72 -2.43 8.78
N GLN A 435 -36.89 -3.39 9.17
CA GLN A 435 -37.03 -4.10 10.44
C GLN A 435 -36.20 -3.38 11.49
N THR A 436 -36.90 -2.81 12.48
CA THR A 436 -36.26 -2.25 13.67
C THR A 436 -36.01 -3.37 14.67
N VAL A 437 -34.75 -3.64 14.95
CA VAL A 437 -34.33 -4.58 15.99
C VAL A 437 -33.90 -3.76 17.20
N ALA A 438 -34.66 -3.86 18.30
CA ALA A 438 -34.31 -3.24 19.57
C ALA A 438 -34.01 -4.35 20.59
N LEU A 439 -32.73 -4.58 20.88
CA LEU A 439 -32.30 -5.66 21.80
C LEU A 439 -32.22 -5.23 23.27
N GLY A 440 -32.76 -4.06 23.63
CA GLY A 440 -32.64 -3.51 24.98
C GLY A 440 -31.20 -3.08 25.31
N THR A 441 -30.91 -2.77 26.57
CA THR A 441 -29.64 -2.17 27.03
C THR A 441 -28.45 -3.14 27.09
N SER A 442 -28.49 -4.26 26.37
CA SER A 442 -27.45 -5.31 26.41
C SER A 442 -27.17 -5.85 25.01
N SER A 443 -25.94 -6.33 24.79
CA SER A 443 -25.57 -7.06 23.58
C SER A 443 -26.45 -8.30 23.40
N GLY A 444 -26.91 -8.59 22.18
CA GLY A 444 -27.81 -9.71 21.92
C GLY A 444 -27.77 -10.20 20.48
N GLN A 445 -28.12 -11.48 20.29
CA GLN A 445 -28.31 -12.03 18.95
C GLN A 445 -29.64 -11.57 18.36
N PHE A 446 -29.64 -11.27 17.07
CA PHE A 446 -30.85 -11.00 16.31
C PHE A 446 -30.94 -11.91 15.08
N VAL A 447 -32.18 -12.11 14.65
CA VAL A 447 -32.50 -12.72 13.36
C VAL A 447 -33.52 -11.83 12.66
N ALA A 448 -33.10 -11.14 11.61
CA ALA A 448 -34.00 -10.42 10.72
C ALA A 448 -34.42 -11.34 9.57
N LYS A 449 -35.69 -11.29 9.20
CA LYS A 449 -36.29 -12.17 8.19
C LYS A 449 -37.00 -11.36 7.13
N ALA A 450 -36.83 -11.80 5.90
CA ALA A 450 -37.21 -11.07 4.73
C ALA A 450 -37.87 -12.02 3.72
N ASP A 451 -39.18 -11.88 3.51
CA ASP A 451 -39.94 -12.71 2.57
C ASP A 451 -39.69 -12.27 1.13
N ILE A 452 -39.16 -13.16 0.31
CA ILE A 452 -38.83 -12.91 -1.10
C ILE A 452 -40.04 -13.26 -1.98
N ASN A 453 -40.54 -14.49 -1.85
CA ASN A 453 -41.64 -15.04 -2.63
C ASN A 453 -41.58 -14.75 -4.16
N ARG A 454 -40.40 -14.95 -4.76
CA ARG A 454 -40.15 -14.70 -6.19
C ARG A 454 -39.35 -15.82 -6.83
N THR A 455 -39.58 -16.03 -8.12
CA THR A 455 -38.84 -17.01 -8.92
C THR A 455 -37.87 -16.27 -9.84
N GLY A 456 -36.60 -16.66 -9.84
CA GLY A 456 -35.57 -16.00 -10.65
C GLY A 456 -34.46 -16.96 -11.06
N LEU A 457 -33.54 -16.46 -11.89
CA LEU A 457 -32.30 -17.17 -12.20
C LEU A 457 -31.24 -16.87 -11.14
N ASN A 458 -31.01 -15.59 -10.86
CA ASN A 458 -30.05 -15.12 -9.88
C ASN A 458 -30.74 -14.14 -8.91
N CYS A 459 -30.32 -14.15 -7.66
CA CYS A 459 -30.79 -13.21 -6.65
C CYS A 459 -29.65 -12.79 -5.73
N TYR A 460 -29.59 -11.51 -5.40
CA TYR A 460 -28.74 -10.98 -4.33
C TYR A 460 -29.56 -10.07 -3.42
N ALA A 461 -29.07 -9.90 -2.19
CA ALA A 461 -29.63 -9.00 -1.21
C ALA A 461 -28.67 -7.85 -0.94
N ILE A 462 -29.23 -6.64 -0.84
CA ILE A 462 -28.57 -5.50 -0.21
C ILE A 462 -29.16 -5.40 1.19
N VAL A 463 -28.33 -5.60 2.21
CA VAL A 463 -28.67 -5.42 3.60
C VAL A 463 -28.10 -4.07 4.02
N SER A 464 -28.93 -3.12 4.42
CA SER A 464 -28.49 -1.79 4.85
C SER A 464 -29.04 -1.44 6.21
N GLY A 465 -28.37 -0.55 6.92
CA GLY A 465 -28.83 -0.18 8.25
C GLY A 465 -28.06 0.93 8.91
N THR A 466 -28.42 1.17 10.17
CA THR A 466 -27.77 2.12 11.07
C THR A 466 -27.48 1.46 12.42
N GLY A 467 -26.39 1.89 13.07
CA GLY A 467 -25.97 1.41 14.40
C GLY A 467 -24.84 0.38 14.37
N ILE A 468 -24.47 -0.14 15.54
CA ILE A 468 -23.27 -0.99 15.75
C ILE A 468 -23.72 -2.45 15.84
N MET A 469 -23.36 -3.25 14.85
CA MET A 469 -23.66 -4.68 14.83
C MET A 469 -22.60 -5.48 14.09
N GLU A 470 -22.55 -6.77 14.38
CA GLU A 470 -21.79 -7.76 13.63
C GLU A 470 -22.77 -8.67 12.89
N ILE A 471 -22.63 -8.78 11.56
CA ILE A 471 -23.40 -9.73 10.75
C ILE A 471 -22.61 -11.02 10.70
N GLU A 472 -23.17 -12.08 11.25
CA GLU A 472 -22.54 -13.40 11.28
C GLU A 472 -22.86 -14.19 10.01
N ALA A 473 -24.09 -14.09 9.50
CA ALA A 473 -24.52 -14.84 8.33
C ALA A 473 -25.70 -14.17 7.60
N VAL A 474 -25.70 -14.30 6.28
CA VAL A 474 -26.88 -14.05 5.43
C VAL A 474 -27.21 -15.33 4.68
N VAL A 475 -28.40 -15.88 4.92
CA VAL A 475 -28.81 -17.21 4.43
C VAL A 475 -30.06 -17.08 3.57
N PHE A 476 -29.99 -17.59 2.35
CA PHE A 476 -31.13 -17.67 1.44
C PHE A 476 -31.85 -19.02 1.60
N ASP A 477 -33.15 -18.99 1.83
CA ASP A 477 -34.05 -20.15 1.72
C ASP A 477 -34.53 -20.25 0.27
N VAL A 478 -33.93 -21.19 -0.46
CA VAL A 478 -34.20 -21.46 -1.87
C VAL A 478 -34.84 -22.83 -2.04
N LEU A 479 -35.92 -22.87 -2.83
CA LEU A 479 -36.62 -24.10 -3.18
C LEU A 479 -36.52 -24.33 -4.68
N GLN A 480 -36.15 -25.54 -5.07
CA GLN A 480 -36.25 -25.94 -6.47
C GLN A 480 -37.73 -26.09 -6.81
N LYS A 481 -38.21 -25.30 -7.77
CA LYS A 481 -39.60 -25.40 -8.21
C LYS A 481 -39.77 -26.77 -8.86
N ALA A 482 -40.70 -27.58 -8.36
CA ALA A 482 -41.06 -28.84 -9.02
C ALA A 482 -41.45 -28.54 -10.47
N ALA A 483 -40.92 -29.31 -11.42
CA ALA A 483 -41.37 -29.25 -12.81
C ALA A 483 -42.87 -29.57 -12.82
N VAL A 484 -43.69 -28.59 -13.21
CA VAL A 484 -45.11 -28.78 -13.49
C VAL A 484 -45.26 -29.13 -14.96
#